data_AF-A7NQC3-F1
#
_entry.id   AF-A7NQC3-F1
#
_cell.length_a   1.000
_cell.length_b   1.000
_cell.length_c   1.000
_cell.angle_alpha   90.00
_cell.angle_beta   90.00
_cell.angle_gamma   90.00
#
_symmetry.space_group_name_H-M   'P 1'
#
loop_
_entity.id
_entity.type
_entity.pdbx_description
1 polymer ?
#
loop_
_entity_poly.entity_id
_entity_poly.type
_entity_poly.pdbx_seq_one_letter_code
_entity_poly.pdbx_strand_id
1 'polypeptide(L)'
;MSVEEPSTTPADKPQIIVEEQLYCSLTGRPISRDEAYWAPPLVTARELVTTILSTAIRAPHQLGYILFTEQPNVPYARDVREQLAQRRSAEQLKLLIGMLVVLGLLLLPVFLLVFR
;
A
#
# COMPACT_ATOMS: atom_id res chain seq x y z
N MET A 1 -20.41 70.93 -7.67
CA MET A 1 -20.85 69.85 -8.56
C MET A 1 -19.60 69.13 -9.03
N SER A 2 -19.11 68.18 -8.23
CA SER A 2 -17.96 67.33 -8.55
C SER A 2 -18.19 65.99 -7.87
N VAL A 3 -17.95 64.95 -8.66
CA VAL A 3 -18.46 63.59 -8.55
C VAL A 3 -17.81 62.81 -7.41
N GLU A 4 -18.62 62.06 -6.69
CA GLU A 4 -18.25 61.09 -5.67
C GLU A 4 -17.79 59.80 -6.38
N GLU A 5 -16.48 59.50 -6.36
CA GLU A 5 -15.97 58.19 -6.79
C GLU A 5 -15.90 57.25 -5.58
N PRO A 6 -16.66 56.13 -5.57
CA PRO A 6 -16.50 55.11 -4.54
C PRO A 6 -15.23 54.31 -4.85
N SER A 7 -14.17 54.59 -4.08
CA SER A 7 -12.94 53.81 -4.06
C SER A 7 -13.26 52.34 -3.76
N THR A 8 -13.18 51.54 -4.82
CA THR A 8 -13.52 50.13 -4.86
C THR A 8 -12.53 49.33 -4.01
N THR A 9 -13.03 48.68 -2.97
CA THR A 9 -12.34 47.64 -2.18
C THR A 9 -11.65 46.66 -3.13
N PRO A 10 -10.34 46.35 -2.97
CA PRO A 10 -9.72 45.31 -3.79
C PRO A 10 -10.43 44.00 -3.48
N ALA A 11 -11.08 43.45 -4.51
CA ALA A 11 -11.73 42.15 -4.45
C ALA A 11 -10.75 41.12 -3.88
N ASP A 12 -11.14 40.59 -2.73
CA ASP A 12 -10.60 39.39 -2.11
C ASP A 12 -10.57 38.29 -3.19
N LYS A 13 -9.39 38.07 -3.77
CA LYS A 13 -9.17 36.95 -4.68
C LYS A 13 -9.49 35.71 -3.85
N PRO A 14 -10.45 34.87 -4.24
CA PRO A 14 -10.65 33.60 -3.56
C PRO A 14 -9.32 32.87 -3.64
N GLN A 15 -8.65 32.75 -2.49
CA GLN A 15 -7.44 31.95 -2.34
C GLN A 15 -7.85 30.57 -2.79
N ILE A 16 -7.37 30.15 -3.97
CA ILE A 16 -7.47 28.76 -4.40
C ILE A 16 -6.54 28.03 -3.44
N ILE A 17 -7.08 27.60 -2.31
CA ILE A 17 -6.44 26.64 -1.43
C ILE A 17 -6.36 25.39 -2.30
N VAL A 18 -5.20 25.17 -2.92
CA VAL A 18 -4.87 23.89 -3.55
C VAL A 18 -4.69 22.93 -2.38
N GLU A 19 -5.79 22.46 -1.82
CA GLU A 19 -5.81 21.31 -0.95
C GLU A 19 -5.14 20.19 -1.74
N GLU A 20 -3.94 19.81 -1.30
CA GLU A 20 -3.13 18.79 -1.93
C GLU A 20 -3.96 17.50 -1.98
N GLN A 21 -4.56 17.25 -3.14
CA GLN A 21 -5.55 16.20 -3.32
C GLN A 21 -4.81 14.85 -3.24
N LEU A 22 -5.03 14.11 -2.16
CA LEU A 22 -4.46 12.78 -2.00
C LEU A 22 -5.30 11.76 -2.78
N TYR A 23 -4.71 10.64 -3.15
CA TYR A 23 -5.43 9.55 -3.81
C TYR A 23 -5.40 8.29 -2.93
N CYS A 24 -6.54 7.66 -2.76
CA CYS A 24 -6.64 6.40 -2.02
C CYS A 24 -5.84 5.31 -2.73
N SER A 25 -4.90 4.69 -2.03
CA SER A 25 -3.99 3.67 -2.59
C SER A 25 -4.71 2.36 -2.94
N LEU A 26 -5.92 2.14 -2.44
CA LEU A 26 -6.73 0.95 -2.75
C LEU A 26 -7.68 1.16 -3.94
N THR A 27 -8.31 2.33 -4.04
CA THR A 27 -9.40 2.61 -5.00
C THR A 27 -9.06 3.66 -6.06
N GLY A 28 -7.96 4.39 -5.88
CA GLY A 28 -7.55 5.49 -6.76
C GLY A 28 -8.43 6.74 -6.67
N ARG A 29 -9.40 6.78 -5.76
CA ARG A 29 -10.30 7.93 -5.59
C ARG A 29 -9.59 9.10 -4.92
N PRO A 30 -9.91 10.36 -5.29
CA PRO A 30 -9.39 11.52 -4.57
C PRO A 30 -9.96 11.53 -3.15
N ILE A 31 -9.11 11.80 -2.16
CA ILE A 31 -9.46 11.96 -0.75
C ILE A 31 -8.83 13.24 -0.21
N SER A 32 -9.50 13.88 0.75
CA SER A 32 -8.92 15.02 1.46
C SER A 32 -7.89 14.53 2.47
N ARG A 33 -6.98 15.44 2.87
CA ARG A 33 -5.95 15.13 3.88
C ARG A 33 -6.54 14.75 5.23
N ASP A 34 -7.64 15.38 5.62
CA ASP A 34 -8.30 15.15 6.92
C ASP A 34 -9.05 13.82 6.96
N GLU A 35 -9.49 13.33 5.80
CA GLU A 35 -10.13 12.03 5.65
C GLU A 35 -9.12 10.89 5.48
N ALA A 36 -7.86 11.19 5.11
CA ALA A 36 -6.84 10.18 4.84
C ALA A 36 -6.51 9.33 6.09
N TYR A 37 -6.70 8.02 5.95
CA TYR A 37 -6.22 7.01 6.88
C TYR A 37 -4.86 6.48 6.43
N TRP A 38 -3.84 6.68 7.24
CA TRP A 38 -2.47 6.24 6.96
C TRP A 38 -2.24 4.83 7.49
N ALA A 39 -1.94 3.90 6.61
CA ALA A 39 -1.64 2.52 6.97
C ALA A 39 -0.60 1.91 6.02
N PRO A 40 0.03 0.79 6.40
CA PRO A 40 0.98 0.11 5.53
C PRO A 40 0.32 -0.34 4.23
N PRO A 41 1.05 -0.29 3.11
CA PRO A 41 0.52 -0.67 1.81
C PRO A 41 0.11 -2.14 1.80
N LEU A 42 -0.86 -2.47 0.94
CA LEU A 42 -1.26 -3.84 0.71
C LEU A 42 -0.23 -4.52 -0.19
N VAL A 43 0.64 -5.34 0.39
CA VAL A 43 1.56 -6.19 -0.37
C VAL A 43 0.91 -7.53 -0.67
N THR A 44 0.87 -7.89 -1.94
CA THR A 44 0.33 -9.20 -2.35
C THR A 44 1.33 -10.32 -2.15
N ALA A 45 0.83 -11.55 -2.00
CA ALA A 45 1.68 -12.74 -1.88
C ALA A 45 2.65 -12.89 -3.06
N ARG A 46 2.15 -12.59 -4.27
CA ARG A 46 2.94 -12.63 -5.50
C ARG A 46 4.05 -11.59 -5.48
N GLU A 47 3.73 -10.34 -5.18
CA GLU A 47 4.72 -9.25 -5.12
C GLU A 47 5.83 -9.57 -4.13
N LEU A 48 5.47 -10.11 -2.95
CA LEU A 48 6.43 -10.50 -1.93
C LEU A 48 7.40 -11.56 -2.47
N VAL A 49 6.89 -12.65 -3.04
CA VAL A 49 7.72 -13.72 -3.61
C VAL A 49 8.58 -13.22 -4.78
N THR A 50 8.00 -12.45 -5.71
CA THR A 50 8.74 -11.94 -6.87
C THR A 50 9.82 -10.94 -6.47
N THR A 51 9.56 -10.11 -5.47
CA THR A 51 10.53 -9.13 -4.96
C THR A 51 11.67 -9.84 -4.27
N ILE A 52 11.38 -10.83 -3.42
CA ILE A 52 12.41 -11.64 -2.75
C ILE A 52 13.26 -12.38 -3.78
N LEU A 53 12.64 -13.09 -4.73
CA LEU A 53 13.37 -13.89 -5.71
C LEU A 53 14.21 -13.01 -6.65
N SER A 54 13.63 -11.92 -7.15
CA SER A 54 14.37 -11.00 -8.02
C SER A 54 15.52 -10.30 -7.28
N THR A 55 15.33 -9.92 -6.02
CA THR A 55 16.38 -9.33 -5.18
C THR A 55 17.47 -10.36 -4.87
N ALA A 56 17.11 -11.60 -4.56
CA ALA A 56 18.10 -12.66 -4.30
C ALA A 56 19.03 -12.89 -5.48
N ILE A 57 18.50 -12.80 -6.71
CA ILE A 57 19.27 -13.01 -7.93
C ILE A 57 20.05 -11.75 -8.33
N ARG A 58 19.42 -10.58 -8.29
CA ARG A 58 20.00 -9.34 -8.85
C ARG A 58 20.79 -8.52 -7.83
N ALA A 59 20.41 -8.54 -6.57
CA ALA A 59 20.99 -7.70 -5.51
C ALA A 59 20.92 -8.40 -4.13
N PRO A 60 21.59 -9.55 -3.95
CA PRO A 60 21.45 -10.38 -2.74
C PRO A 60 21.85 -9.64 -1.46
N HIS A 61 22.75 -8.67 -1.53
CA HIS A 61 23.15 -7.85 -0.39
C HIS A 61 22.03 -6.95 0.15
N GLN A 62 21.00 -6.65 -0.67
CA GLN A 62 19.84 -5.84 -0.27
C GLN A 62 18.69 -6.67 0.31
N LEU A 63 18.80 -8.00 0.35
CA LEU A 63 17.70 -8.86 0.80
C LEU A 63 17.28 -8.56 2.24
N GLY A 64 18.27 -8.41 3.14
CA GLY A 64 18.02 -8.09 4.54
C GLY A 64 17.34 -6.73 4.70
N TYR A 65 17.75 -5.75 3.91
CA TYR A 65 17.08 -4.44 3.89
C TYR A 65 15.60 -4.62 3.51
N ILE A 66 15.30 -5.23 2.37
CA ILE A 66 13.92 -5.38 1.88
C ILE A 66 13.03 -6.19 2.84
N LEU A 67 13.57 -7.24 3.47
CA LEU A 67 12.80 -8.11 4.36
C LEU A 67 12.51 -7.50 5.73
N PHE A 68 13.38 -6.61 6.22
CA PHE A 68 13.30 -6.09 7.59
C PHE A 68 13.02 -4.59 7.67
N THR A 69 13.01 -3.87 6.55
CA THR A 69 12.60 -2.46 6.53
C THR A 69 11.11 -2.31 6.64
N GLU A 70 10.69 -1.37 7.49
CA GLU A 70 9.31 -0.95 7.56
C GLU A 70 8.90 -0.22 6.29
N GLN A 71 7.70 -0.52 5.80
CA GLN A 71 7.18 0.09 4.58
C GLN A 71 6.51 1.43 4.90
N PRO A 72 6.70 2.46 4.07
CA PRO A 72 6.10 3.76 4.31
C PRO A 72 4.57 3.66 4.25
N ASN A 73 3.90 4.30 5.21
CA ASN A 73 2.44 4.33 5.25
C ASN A 73 1.90 5.11 4.04
N VAL A 74 0.82 4.58 3.44
CA VAL A 74 0.16 5.16 2.28
C VAL A 74 -1.27 5.60 2.63
N PRO A 75 -1.82 6.60 1.92
CA PRO A 75 -3.14 7.12 2.22
C PRO A 75 -4.24 6.17 1.72
N TYR A 76 -5.22 5.91 2.59
CA TYR A 76 -6.46 5.18 2.30
C TYR A 76 -7.67 6.01 2.71
N ALA A 77 -8.81 5.79 2.05
CA ALA A 77 -10.08 6.35 2.51
C ALA A 77 -10.58 5.62 3.78
N ARG A 78 -11.34 6.28 4.66
CA ARG A 78 -11.80 5.66 5.93
C ARG A 78 -12.85 4.57 5.70
N ASP A 79 -13.68 4.72 4.68
CA ASP A 79 -14.74 3.80 4.28
C ASP A 79 -14.20 2.45 3.78
N VAL A 80 -12.95 2.39 3.31
CA VAL A 80 -12.35 1.16 2.75
C VAL A 80 -11.55 0.33 3.77
N ARG A 81 -11.58 0.68 5.06
CA ARG A 81 -10.81 -0.03 6.11
C ARG A 81 -11.16 -1.51 6.21
N GLU A 82 -12.45 -1.84 6.18
CA GLU A 82 -12.90 -3.24 6.25
C GLU A 82 -12.48 -4.03 5.01
N GLN A 83 -12.57 -3.40 3.83
CA GLN A 83 -12.12 -4.02 2.58
C GLN A 83 -10.61 -4.27 2.60
N LEU A 84 -9.82 -3.35 3.17
CA LEU A 84 -8.38 -3.52 3.34
C LEU A 84 -8.06 -4.69 4.27
N ALA A 85 -8.76 -4.83 5.39
CA ALA A 85 -8.59 -5.95 6.32
C ALA A 85 -8.91 -7.30 5.66
N GLN A 86 -10.03 -7.38 4.93
CA GLN A 86 -10.41 -8.59 4.18
C GLN A 86 -9.41 -8.96 3.08
N ARG A 87 -8.88 -7.98 2.35
CA ARG A 87 -7.85 -8.25 1.33
C ARG A 87 -6.54 -8.71 1.96
N ARG A 88 -6.14 -8.15 3.11
CA ARG A 88 -4.95 -8.61 3.84
C ARG A 88 -5.07 -10.05 4.29
N SER A 89 -6.20 -10.45 4.89
CA SER A 89 -6.40 -11.84 5.32
C SER A 89 -6.41 -12.81 4.12
N ALA A 90 -6.98 -12.41 2.98
CA ALA A 90 -6.93 -13.20 1.75
C ALA A 90 -5.50 -13.38 1.23
N GLU A 91 -4.68 -12.32 1.20
CA GLU A 91 -3.27 -12.41 0.80
C GLU A 91 -2.44 -13.24 1.79
N GLN A 92 -2.70 -13.12 3.09
CA GLN A 92 -2.06 -13.95 4.12
C GLN A 92 -2.41 -15.42 3.96
N LEU A 93 -3.67 -15.75 3.67
CA LEU A 93 -4.09 -17.13 3.41
C LEU A 93 -3.37 -17.71 2.19
N LYS A 94 -3.20 -16.92 1.12
CA LYS A 94 -2.42 -17.34 -0.06
C LYS A 94 -0.97 -17.65 0.30
N LEU A 95 -0.33 -16.81 1.12
CA LEU A 95 1.02 -17.06 1.61
C LEU A 95 1.10 -18.34 2.45
N LEU A 96 0.14 -18.54 3.36
CA LEU A 96 0.09 -19.73 4.20
C LEU A 96 -0.04 -21.01 3.36
N ILE A 97 -0.98 -21.04 2.41
CA ILE A 97 -1.18 -22.18 1.50
C ILE A 97 0.09 -22.43 0.68
N GLY A 98 0.70 -21.37 0.13
CA GLY A 98 1.95 -21.47 -0.62
C GLY A 98 3.08 -22.09 0.23
N MET A 99 3.22 -21.66 1.48
CA MET A 99 4.22 -22.19 2.41
C MET A 99 3.96 -23.67 2.74
N LEU A 100 2.71 -24.07 2.95
CA LEU A 100 2.34 -25.47 3.21
C LEU A 100 2.62 -26.36 2.00
N VAL A 101 2.37 -25.89 0.78
CA VAL A 101 2.70 -26.61 -0.45
C VAL A 101 4.21 -26.83 -0.58
N VAL A 102 5.01 -25.78 -0.35
CA VAL A 102 6.48 -25.88 -0.37
C VAL A 102 6.98 -26.86 0.69
N LEU A 103 6.45 -26.79 1.91
CA LEU A 103 6.81 -27.72 2.99
C LEU A 103 6.45 -29.17 2.63
N GLY A 104 5.26 -29.40 2.09
CA GLY A 104 4.83 -30.72 1.62
C GLY A 104 5.75 -31.29 0.53
N LEU A 105 6.14 -30.46 -0.44
CA LEU A 105 7.08 -30.85 -1.50
C LEU A 105 8.48 -31.22 -0.96
N LEU A 106 8.95 -30.52 0.09
CA LEU A 106 10.24 -30.83 0.73
C LEU A 106 10.18 -32.12 1.57
N LEU A 107 9.05 -32.37 2.25
CA LEU A 107 8.89 -33.54 3.12
C LEU A 107 8.55 -34.82 2.36
N LEU A 108 7.85 -34.72 1.23
CA LEU A 108 7.44 -35.87 0.41
C LEU A 108 8.60 -36.82 0.05
N PRO A 109 9.75 -36.37 -0.51
CA PRO A 109 10.84 -37.28 -0.85
C PRO A 109 11.47 -37.92 0.39
N VAL A 110 11.53 -37.21 1.53
CA VAL A 110 12.03 -37.77 2.79
C VAL A 110 11.11 -38.89 3.26
N PHE A 111 9.80 -38.65 3.24
CA PHE A 111 8.81 -39.66 3.57
C PHE A 111 8.92 -40.87 2.64
N LEU A 112 8.99 -40.65 1.33
CA LEU A 112 9.17 -41.72 0.35
C LEU A 112 10.49 -42.49 0.54
N LEU A 113 11.57 -41.84 0.96
CA LEU A 113 12.86 -42.51 1.21
C LEU A 113 12.85 -43.33 2.51
N VAL A 114 12.17 -42.84 3.56
CA VAL A 114 12.10 -43.50 4.86
C VAL A 114 11.12 -44.69 4.85
N PHE A 115 10.02 -44.58 4.11
CA PHE A 115 8.96 -45.59 4.05
C PHE A 115 9.03 -46.50 2.81
N ARG A 116 10.18 -46.56 2.13
CA ARG A 116 10.43 -47.49 1.02
C ARG A 116 11.08 -48.78 1.46
#